data_AF-A0A164KAT2-F1
#
_entry.id   AF-A0A164KAT2-F1
#
_cell.length_a   1.000
_cell.length_b   1.000
_cell.length_c   1.000
_cell.angle_alpha   90.00
_cell.angle_beta   90.00
_cell.angle_gamma   90.00
#
_symmetry.space_group_name_H-M   'P 1'
#
loop_
_entity.id
_entity.type
_entity.pdbx_description
1 polymer ?
#
loop_
_entity_poly.entity_id
_entity_poly.type
_entity_poly.pdbx_seq_one_letter_code
_entity_poly.pdbx_strand_id
1 'polypeptide(L)'
;MMRKFMASVVFVAGAALALAPAAHADDPTADPNDYSLQNANFVNYTDPAALSAQQNGKQIIVSPYGTANPIACKGNGTTVPLFDCMQHDDFGWFPLSRTDLPQLGTAWVHVV
;
A
#
# COMPACT_ATOMS: atom_id res chain seq x y z
N MET A 1 -46.86 43.40 -28.59
CA MET A 1 -47.30 42.73 -27.33
C MET A 1 -46.09 41.94 -26.79
N MET A 2 -45.61 42.30 -25.60
CA MET A 2 -44.75 41.58 -24.61
C MET A 2 -43.52 40.77 -25.10
N ARG A 3 -42.26 41.20 -24.91
CA ARG A 3 -41.38 41.27 -23.69
C ARG A 3 -41.03 39.92 -23.03
N LYS A 4 -39.70 39.74 -22.84
CA LYS A 4 -38.91 39.07 -21.75
C LYS A 4 -37.97 37.96 -22.27
N PHE A 5 -36.66 38.20 -22.37
CA PHE A 5 -35.59 38.16 -21.35
C PHE A 5 -35.11 36.74 -20.98
N MET A 6 -33.81 36.52 -21.26
CA MET A 6 -32.80 35.71 -20.53
C MET A 6 -33.00 34.19 -20.43
N ALA A 7 -32.00 33.42 -20.86
CA ALA A 7 -31.09 32.70 -19.96
C ALA A 7 -30.09 31.84 -20.76
N SER A 8 -28.82 32.22 -20.67
CA SER A 8 -27.67 31.41 -21.05
C SER A 8 -27.47 30.29 -20.03
N VAL A 9 -27.32 29.03 -20.48
CA VAL A 9 -26.74 27.96 -19.66
C VAL A 9 -25.68 27.26 -20.51
N VAL A 10 -24.42 27.56 -20.21
CA VAL A 10 -23.25 26.83 -20.67
C VAL A 10 -23.15 25.57 -19.82
N PHE A 11 -23.34 24.40 -20.41
CA PHE A 11 -22.95 23.14 -19.77
C PHE A 11 -21.47 22.89 -20.03
N VAL A 12 -20.62 23.32 -19.09
CA VAL A 12 -19.24 22.84 -18.99
C VAL A 12 -19.30 21.45 -18.37
N ALA A 13 -19.29 20.40 -19.19
CA ALA A 13 -19.02 19.05 -18.72
C ALA A 13 -17.52 18.97 -18.38
N GLY A 14 -17.18 19.33 -17.15
CA GLY A 14 -15.85 19.10 -16.59
C GLY A 14 -15.63 17.60 -16.42
N ALA A 15 -14.76 17.02 -17.24
CA ALA A 15 -14.18 15.72 -16.95
C ALA A 15 -13.27 15.90 -15.72
N ALA A 16 -13.82 15.62 -14.52
CA ALA A 16 -13.02 15.41 -13.34
C ALA A 16 -12.21 14.14 -13.58
N LEU A 17 -10.96 14.29 -14.02
CA LEU A 17 -9.94 13.28 -13.84
C LEU A 17 -9.87 13.04 -12.34
N ALA A 18 -10.50 11.96 -11.89
CA ALA A 18 -10.28 11.42 -10.56
C ALA A 18 -8.80 11.02 -10.50
N LEU A 19 -7.96 11.97 -10.09
CA LEU A 19 -6.66 11.66 -9.52
C LEU A 19 -6.99 10.78 -8.31
N ALA A 20 -6.83 9.48 -8.49
CA ALA A 20 -6.74 8.56 -7.36
C ALA A 20 -5.75 9.16 -6.35
N PRO A 21 -6.00 9.03 -5.04
CA PRO A 21 -5.01 9.47 -4.07
C PRO A 21 -3.70 8.77 -4.40
N ALA A 22 -2.69 9.55 -4.82
CA ALA A 22 -1.33 9.09 -4.74
C ALA A 22 -1.10 8.82 -3.26
N ALA A 23 -1.11 7.55 -2.86
CA ALA A 23 -0.67 7.14 -1.54
C ALA A 23 0.83 7.44 -1.48
N HIS A 24 1.15 8.67 -1.08
CA HIS A 24 2.49 9.13 -0.77
C HIS A 24 2.97 8.38 0.47
N ALA A 25 4.06 7.61 0.36
CA ALA A 25 4.92 7.24 1.49
C ALA A 25 6.27 6.67 1.02
N ASP A 26 6.97 7.37 0.12
CA ASP A 26 8.42 7.21 0.02
C ASP A 26 8.99 8.62 0.10
N ASP A 27 9.30 9.07 1.32
CA ASP A 27 10.21 10.19 1.50
C ASP A 27 11.62 9.63 1.29
N PRO A 28 12.31 9.93 0.18
CA PRO A 28 13.66 9.42 -0.07
C PRO A 28 14.69 9.94 0.94
N THR A 29 14.30 10.86 1.85
CA THR A 29 15.13 11.36 2.95
C THR A 29 14.85 10.68 4.29
N ALA A 30 13.83 9.83 4.40
CA ALA A 30 13.58 9.05 5.61
C ALA A 30 14.75 8.09 5.87
N ASP A 31 15.24 8.06 7.11
CA ASP A 31 16.30 7.14 7.50
C ASP A 31 15.82 5.70 7.26
N PRO A 32 16.52 4.88 6.46
CA PRO A 32 16.11 3.50 6.20
C PRO A 32 16.14 2.61 7.45
N ASN A 33 16.66 3.09 8.58
CA ASN A 33 16.61 2.39 9.87
C ASN A 33 15.36 2.74 10.70
N ASP A 34 14.59 3.75 10.29
CA ASP A 34 13.31 4.09 10.91
C ASP A 34 12.17 3.26 10.30
N TYR A 35 11.14 3.01 11.13
CA TYR A 35 9.93 2.33 10.65
C TYR A 35 9.07 3.31 9.85
N SER A 36 8.70 2.89 8.64
CA SER A 36 7.74 3.58 7.76
C SER A 36 6.56 2.68 7.43
N LEU A 37 5.38 3.25 7.16
CA LEU A 37 4.22 2.48 6.74
C LEU A 37 4.41 1.96 5.31
N GLN A 38 4.20 0.66 5.13
CA GLN A 38 4.53 -0.07 3.90
C GLN A 38 3.34 -0.84 3.33
N ASN A 39 2.11 -0.66 3.85
CA ASN A 39 0.91 -1.41 3.44
C ASN A 39 0.73 -1.56 1.92
N ALA A 40 1.01 -0.50 1.16
CA ALA A 40 0.87 -0.52 -0.30
C ALA A 40 1.82 -1.53 -0.99
N ASN A 41 2.90 -1.93 -0.33
CA ASN A 41 3.90 -2.87 -0.86
C ASN A 41 3.60 -4.34 -0.54
N PHE A 42 2.48 -4.60 0.14
CA PHE A 42 2.08 -5.95 0.54
C PHE A 42 0.81 -6.42 -0.17
N VAL A 43 0.74 -7.73 -0.38
CA VAL A 43 -0.47 -8.45 -0.78
C VAL A 43 -0.74 -9.59 0.21
N ASN A 44 -2.01 -9.89 0.46
CA ASN A 44 -2.39 -11.00 1.34
C ASN A 44 -2.03 -12.34 0.70
N TYR A 45 -1.54 -13.29 1.49
CA TYR A 45 -1.23 -14.63 0.98
C TYR A 45 -2.42 -15.39 0.37
N THR A 46 -3.64 -15.02 0.77
CA THR A 46 -4.90 -15.58 0.24
C THR A 46 -5.39 -14.88 -1.03
N ASP A 47 -4.79 -13.75 -1.39
CA ASP A 47 -5.14 -13.02 -2.61
C ASP A 47 -4.48 -13.69 -3.82
N PRO A 48 -5.21 -13.95 -4.92
CA PRO A 48 -4.61 -14.45 -6.17
C PRO A 48 -3.40 -13.61 -6.65
N ALA A 49 -3.35 -12.32 -6.34
CA ALA A 49 -2.22 -11.44 -6.64
C ALA A 49 -0.90 -11.89 -5.98
N ALA A 50 -0.96 -12.68 -4.89
CA ALA A 50 0.23 -13.24 -4.25
C ALA A 50 1.06 -14.11 -5.20
N LEU A 51 0.42 -14.79 -6.17
CA LEU A 51 1.10 -15.63 -7.16
C LEU A 51 2.01 -14.84 -8.11
N SER A 52 1.78 -13.53 -8.24
CA SER A 52 2.59 -12.63 -9.06
C SER A 52 3.24 -11.52 -8.23
N ALA A 53 3.30 -11.66 -6.91
CA ALA A 53 3.80 -10.62 -6.01
C ALA A 53 5.21 -10.17 -6.39
N GLN A 54 6.16 -11.11 -6.52
CA GLN A 54 7.53 -10.82 -6.94
C GLN A 54 7.60 -10.05 -8.27
N GLN A 55 6.81 -10.45 -9.26
CA GLN A 55 6.79 -9.84 -10.60
C GLN A 55 6.26 -8.40 -10.56
N ASN A 56 5.38 -8.11 -9.61
CA ASN A 56 4.77 -6.80 -9.39
C ASN A 56 5.51 -5.96 -8.35
N GLY A 57 6.68 -6.40 -7.87
CA GLY A 57 7.45 -5.70 -6.83
C GLY A 57 6.72 -5.65 -5.48
N LYS A 58 5.80 -6.59 -5.23
CA LYS A 58 5.08 -6.72 -3.96
C LYS A 58 5.67 -7.82 -3.10
N GLN A 59 5.41 -7.72 -1.81
CA GLN A 59 5.74 -8.71 -0.79
C GLN A 59 4.47 -9.35 -0.27
N ILE A 60 4.60 -10.51 0.37
CA ILE A 60 3.45 -11.29 0.85
C ILE A 60 3.33 -11.12 2.36
N ILE A 61 2.13 -10.83 2.87
CA ILE A 61 1.83 -10.88 4.31
C ILE A 61 1.08 -12.19 4.62
N VAL A 62 1.62 -12.96 5.56
CA VAL A 62 1.00 -14.17 6.13
C VAL A 62 0.64 -13.89 7.58
N SER A 63 -0.52 -13.30 7.78
CA SER A 63 -1.02 -12.87 9.08
C SER A 63 -2.55 -12.94 9.12
N PRO A 64 -3.17 -13.20 10.29
CA PRO A 64 -4.63 -13.12 10.45
C PRO A 64 -5.21 -11.75 10.07
N TYR A 65 -4.42 -10.69 10.16
CA TYR A 65 -4.85 -9.31 9.90
C TYR A 65 -4.61 -8.87 8.45
N GLY A 66 -3.75 -9.58 7.72
CA GLY A 66 -3.46 -9.28 6.33
C GLY A 66 -3.00 -7.83 6.10
N THR A 67 -3.45 -7.20 5.02
CA THR A 67 -3.15 -5.80 4.67
C THR A 67 -4.14 -4.79 5.25
N ALA A 68 -5.19 -5.24 5.93
CA ALA A 68 -6.18 -4.38 6.56
C ALA A 68 -5.60 -3.60 7.75
N ASN A 69 -4.57 -4.16 8.38
CA ASN A 69 -3.88 -3.54 9.50
C ASN A 69 -2.55 -2.90 9.07
N PRO A 70 -2.09 -1.84 9.75
CA PRO A 70 -0.82 -1.19 9.47
C PRO A 70 0.36 -2.18 9.47
N ILE A 71 1.17 -2.12 8.42
CA ILE A 71 2.43 -2.85 8.29
C ILE A 71 3.52 -1.80 8.21
N ALA A 72 4.46 -1.82 9.15
CA ALA A 72 5.57 -0.90 9.18
C ALA A 72 6.89 -1.65 9.04
N CYS A 73 7.80 -1.14 8.20
CA CYS A 73 9.11 -1.76 8.03
C CYS A 73 10.23 -0.74 8.01
N LYS A 74 11.43 -1.21 8.33
CA LYS A 74 12.69 -0.56 8.01
C LYS A 74 13.11 -0.90 6.57
N GLY A 75 13.87 -0.01 5.96
CA GLY A 75 14.16 0.01 4.53
C GLY A 75 13.09 0.78 3.74
N ASN A 76 13.29 0.87 2.43
CA ASN A 76 12.38 1.57 1.51
C ASN A 76 11.90 0.68 0.35
N GLY A 77 12.27 -0.60 0.34
CA GLY A 77 11.86 -1.57 -0.68
C GLY A 77 12.41 -1.29 -2.09
N THR A 78 13.20 -0.25 -2.27
CA THR A 78 13.74 0.18 -3.57
C THR A 78 15.27 0.15 -3.57
N THR A 79 15.93 1.07 -2.88
CA THR A 79 17.39 1.10 -2.75
C THR A 79 17.89 0.31 -1.54
N VAL A 80 17.07 0.20 -0.49
CA VAL A 80 17.32 -0.61 0.69
C VAL A 80 16.16 -1.61 0.83
N PRO A 81 16.40 -2.92 0.63
CA PRO A 81 15.37 -3.93 0.80
C PRO A 81 14.75 -3.85 2.19
N LEU A 82 13.46 -4.18 2.31
CA LEU A 82 12.84 -4.28 3.62
C LEU A 82 13.51 -5.40 4.42
N PHE A 83 13.94 -5.11 5.65
CA PHE A 83 14.75 -6.02 6.45
C PHE A 83 14.24 -6.28 7.86
N ASP A 84 13.28 -5.48 8.33
CA ASP A 84 12.66 -5.61 9.64
C ASP A 84 11.24 -5.05 9.54
N CYS A 85 10.23 -5.91 9.67
CA CYS A 85 8.82 -5.53 9.55
C CYS A 85 8.03 -5.93 10.79
N MET A 86 7.11 -5.04 11.15
CA MET A 86 6.15 -5.18 12.23
C MET A 86 4.73 -5.00 11.67
N GLN A 87 3.75 -5.59 12.33
CA GLN A 87 2.35 -5.32 12.07
C GLN A 87 1.64 -4.89 13.35
N HIS A 88 0.68 -3.99 13.21
CA HIS A 88 -0.14 -3.52 14.33
C HIS A 88 -1.42 -4.34 14.44
N ASP A 89 -1.78 -4.79 15.64
CA ASP A 89 -3.08 -5.38 15.97
C ASP A 89 -3.76 -4.60 17.12
N ASP A 90 -4.77 -5.21 17.73
CA ASP A 90 -5.51 -4.62 18.86
C ASP A 90 -4.66 -4.55 20.16
N PHE A 91 -3.53 -5.25 20.21
CA PHE A 91 -2.62 -5.32 21.36
C PHE A 91 -1.31 -4.56 21.16
N GLY A 92 -1.00 -4.14 19.93
CA GLY A 92 0.11 -3.26 19.59
C GLY A 92 0.89 -3.75 18.37
N TRP A 93 2.19 -3.39 18.31
CA TRP A 93 3.09 -3.83 17.25
C TRP A 93 3.71 -5.19 17.59
N PHE A 94 3.63 -6.15 16.66
CA PHE A 94 4.31 -7.43 16.76
C PHE A 94 5.23 -7.69 15.55
N PRO A 95 6.35 -8.40 15.74
CA PRO A 95 7.31 -8.67 14.67
C PRO A 95 6.81 -9.71 13.68
N LEU A 96 7.22 -9.54 12.44
CA LEU A 96 7.00 -10.50 11.37
C LEU A 96 8.30 -11.21 11.03
N SER A 97 8.24 -12.53 10.85
CA SER A 97 9.37 -13.32 10.40
C SER A 97 9.50 -13.28 8.88
N ARG A 98 10.69 -12.94 8.39
CA ARG A 98 10.99 -12.93 6.96
C ARG A 98 11.22 -14.36 6.46
N THR A 99 10.52 -14.73 5.41
CA THR A 99 10.67 -16.01 4.70
C THR A 99 10.71 -15.76 3.20
N ASP A 100 11.79 -16.18 2.53
CA ASP A 100 11.86 -16.08 1.07
C ASP A 100 11.24 -17.33 0.43
N LEU A 101 10.19 -17.13 -0.37
CA LEU A 101 9.44 -18.19 -1.05
C LEU A 101 9.90 -18.29 -2.51
N PRO A 102 10.36 -19.46 -2.97
CA PRO A 102 10.74 -19.65 -4.37
C PRO A 102 9.59 -19.24 -5.31
N GLN A 103 9.90 -18.39 -6.29
CA GLN A 103 8.98 -17.87 -7.33
C GLN A 103 7.89 -16.89 -6.86
N LEU A 104 7.65 -16.75 -5.56
CA LEU A 104 6.65 -15.83 -5.01
C LEU A 104 7.26 -14.57 -4.41
N GLY A 105 8.54 -14.62 -4.04
CA GLY A 105 9.26 -13.50 -3.43
C GLY A 105 9.28 -13.57 -1.91
N THR A 106 9.47 -12.42 -1.26
CA THR A 106 9.58 -12.34 0.20
C THR A 106 8.20 -12.33 0.86
N ALA A 107 8.01 -13.23 1.81
CA ALA A 107 6.87 -13.30 2.70
C ALA A 107 7.25 -12.87 4.12
N TRP A 108 6.33 -12.18 4.78
CA TRP A 108 6.44 -11.76 6.17
C TRP A 108 5.35 -12.47 6.97
N VAL A 109 5.77 -13.29 7.92
CA VAL A 109 4.92 -14.29 8.57
C VAL A 109 4.75 -13.95 10.03
N HIS A 110 3.50 -13.87 10.48
CA HIS A 110 3.21 -13.85 11.90
C HIS A 110 3.53 -15.23 12.51
N VAL A 111 4.48 -15.26 13.44
CA VAL A 111 4.86 -16.46 14.20
C VAL A 111 4.37 -16.28 15.63
N VAL A 112 3.61 -17.25 16.12
CA VAL A 112 3.12 -17.33 17.50
C VAL A 112 4.01 -18.22 18.36
#